data_AF-A0A3M0WGJ9-F1
#
_entry.id   AF-A0A3M0WGJ9-F1
#
_cell.length_a   1.000
_cell.length_b   1.000
_cell.length_c   1.000
_cell.angle_alpha   90.00
_cell.angle_beta   90.00
_cell.angle_gamma   90.00
#
_symmetry.space_group_name_H-M   'P 1'
#
loop_
_entity.id
_entity.type
_entity.pdbx_description
1 polymer ?
#
loop_
_entity_poly.entity_id
_entity_poly.type
_entity_poly.pdbx_seq_one_letter_code
_entity_poly.pdbx_strand_id
1 'polypeptide(L)' 'ELAARHHEPHRIAFYLYDLASAFHGLWNRGNDDEELRFIRPEAPEASLAAIALARAVSVVISTGLGILGVKPLTEMR' A
#
# COMPACT_ATOMS: atom_id res chain seq x y z
N GLU A 1 -15.14 8.78 3.97
CA GLU A 1 -16.42 9.47 4.18
C GLU A 1 -17.63 8.53 4.08
N LEU A 2 -17.81 7.78 2.98
CA LEU A 2 -18.95 6.88 2.77
C LEU A 2 -19.18 5.86 3.90
N ALA A 3 -18.12 5.16 4.33
CA ALA A 3 -18.20 4.18 5.43
C ALA A 3 -18.76 4.78 6.72
N ALA A 4 -18.42 6.03 7.04
CA ALA A 4 -18.94 6.72 8.22
C ALA A 4 -20.39 7.17 8.02
N ARG A 5 -20.72 7.77 6.86
CA ARG A 5 -22.07 8.25 6.54
C ARG A 5 -23.12 7.12 6.53
N HIS A 6 -22.72 5.92 6.12
CA HIS A 6 -23.61 4.75 6.04
C HIS A 6 -23.47 3.77 7.21
N HIS A 7 -22.59 4.05 8.18
CA HIS A 7 -22.30 3.14 9.29
C HIS A 7 -21.81 1.75 8.85
N GLU A 8 -20.94 1.72 7.84
CA GLU A 8 -20.43 0.52 7.18
C GLU A 8 -18.90 0.43 7.31
N PRO A 9 -18.35 0.16 8.52
CA PRO A 9 -16.90 0.14 8.76
C PRO A 9 -16.16 -0.93 7.93
N HIS A 10 -16.86 -2.01 7.54
CA HIS A 10 -16.31 -3.06 6.68
C HIS A 10 -15.82 -2.54 5.32
N ARG A 11 -16.36 -1.42 4.82
CA ARG A 11 -15.90 -0.81 3.55
C ARG A 11 -14.47 -0.31 3.62
N ILE A 12 -14.01 0.09 4.82
CA ILE A 12 -12.61 0.45 5.04
C ILE A 12 -11.75 -0.81 4.92
N ALA A 13 -12.14 -1.90 5.58
CA ALA A 13 -11.40 -3.16 5.52
C ALA A 13 -11.27 -3.69 4.07
N PHE A 14 -12.35 -3.68 3.30
CA PHE A 14 -12.31 -4.07 1.88
C PHE A 14 -11.41 -3.16 1.04
N TYR A 15 -11.50 -1.84 1.23
CA TYR A 15 -10.61 -0.92 0.53
C TYR A 15 -9.13 -1.17 0.87
N LEU A 16 -8.80 -1.41 2.14
CA LEU A 16 -7.42 -1.71 2.56
C LEU A 16 -6.93 -3.03 1.97
N TYR A 17 -7.80 -4.03 1.89
CA TYR A 17 -7.50 -5.31 1.25
C TYR A 17 -7.19 -5.13 -0.25
N ASP A 18 -8.03 -4.38 -0.96
CA ASP A 18 -7.85 -4.12 -2.39
C ASP A 18 -6.58 -3.31 -2.65
N LEU A 19 -6.32 -2.28 -1.83
CA LEU A 19 -5.11 -1.46 -1.92
C LEU A 19 -3.84 -2.28 -1.70
N ALA A 20 -3.82 -3.11 -0.64
CA ALA A 20 -2.69 -3.99 -0.35
C ALA A 20 -2.46 -5.00 -1.48
N SER A 21 -3.55 -5.58 -2.01
CA SER A 21 -3.50 -6.54 -3.13
C SER A 21 -2.95 -5.89 -4.40
N ALA A 22 -3.41 -4.68 -4.75
CA ALA A 22 -2.92 -3.95 -5.91
C ALA A 22 -1.43 -3.58 -5.77
N PHE A 23 -1.02 -3.12 -4.59
CA PHE A 23 0.39 -2.82 -4.31
C PHE A 23 1.28 -4.07 -4.38
N HIS A 24 0.83 -5.19 -3.81
CA HIS A 24 1.53 -6.46 -3.90
C HIS A 24 1.64 -6.96 -5.34
N GLY A 25 0.58 -6.81 -6.13
CA GLY A 25 0.60 -7.11 -7.56
C GLY A 25 1.62 -6.28 -8.32
N LEU A 26 1.68 -4.96 -8.07
CA LEU A 26 2.67 -4.08 -8.67
C LEU A 26 4.11 -4.49 -8.29
N TRP A 27 4.35 -4.80 -7.00
CA TRP A 27 5.65 -5.27 -6.54
C TRP A 27 6.08 -6.56 -7.25
N ASN A 28 5.18 -7.56 -7.32
CA ASN A 28 5.49 -8.85 -7.93
C ASN A 28 5.77 -8.77 -9.43
N ARG A 29 5.14 -7.84 -10.16
CA ARG A 29 5.43 -7.63 -11.60
C ARG A 29 6.89 -7.27 -11.86
N GLY A 30 7.60 -6.71 -10.88
CA GLY A 30 9.05 -6.48 -10.96
C GLY A 30 9.90 -7.76 -11.08
N ASN A 31 9.32 -8.93 -10.85
CA ASN A 31 9.97 -10.22 -11.11
C ASN A 31 9.98 -10.57 -12.60
N ASP A 32 8.93 -10.19 -13.33
CA ASP A 32 8.76 -10.48 -14.75
C ASP A 32 9.35 -9.37 -15.64
N ASP A 33 9.30 -8.12 -15.16
CA ASP A 33 9.75 -6.92 -15.85
C ASP A 33 10.64 -6.06 -14.93
N GLU A 34 11.94 -6.03 -15.22
CA GLU A 34 12.91 -5.32 -14.39
C GLU A 34 12.68 -3.80 -14.39
N GLU A 35 12.06 -3.24 -15.44
CA GLU A 35 11.71 -1.81 -15.52
C GLU A 35 10.61 -1.43 -14.52
N LEU A 36 9.90 -2.42 -13.94
CA LEU A 36 8.90 -2.20 -12.89
C LEU A 36 9.46 -2.41 -11.48
N ARG A 37 10.71 -2.82 -11.32
CA ARG A 37 11.32 -2.93 -9.99
C ARG A 37 11.37 -1.58 -9.30
N PHE A 38 11.15 -1.62 -7.99
CA PHE A 38 11.12 -0.41 -7.17
C PHE A 38 12.51 0.17 -6.95
N ILE A 39 13.54 -0.68 -6.94
CA ILE A 39 14.93 -0.27 -6.80
C ILE A 39 15.65 -0.62 -8.10
N ARG A 40 16.09 0.42 -8.80
CA ARG A 40 16.80 0.36 -10.08
C ARG A 40 18.03 1.27 -10.00
N PRO A 41 19.24 0.71 -9.76
CA PRO A 41 20.47 1.50 -9.62
C PRO A 41 20.73 2.45 -10.79
N GLU A 42 20.34 2.04 -11.99
CA GLU A 42 20.46 2.77 -13.26
C GLU A 42 19.38 3.84 -13.46
N ALA A 43 18.29 3.83 -12.67
CA ALA A 43 17.19 4.79 -12.75
C ALA A 43 16.79 5.33 -11.35
N PRO A 44 17.62 6.19 -10.73
CA PRO A 44 17.38 6.70 -9.37
C PRO A 44 16.06 7.48 -9.22
N GLU A 45 15.69 8.29 -10.21
CA GLU A 45 14.44 9.08 -10.16
C GLU A 45 13.19 8.20 -10.10
N ALA A 46 13.19 7.14 -10.91
CA ALA A 46 12.09 6.18 -10.90
C ALA A 46 12.05 5.37 -9.60
N SER A 47 13.22 5.03 -9.05
CA SER A 47 13.31 4.38 -7.73
C SER A 47 12.73 5.27 -6.63
N LEU A 48 13.05 6.57 -6.64
CA LEU A 48 12.50 7.53 -5.69
C LEU A 48 10.98 7.63 -5.82
N ALA A 49 10.44 7.64 -7.04
CA ALA A 49 8.99 7.64 -7.27
C ALA A 49 8.32 6.37 -6.71
N ALA A 50 8.92 5.20 -6.92
CA ALA A 50 8.41 3.93 -6.41
C ALA A 50 8.46 3.85 -4.87
N ILE A 51 9.53 4.35 -4.24
CA ILE A 51 9.65 4.45 -2.78
C ILE A 51 8.60 5.42 -2.22
N ALA A 52 8.37 6.56 -2.88
CA ALA A 52 7.34 7.51 -2.48
C ALA A 52 5.94 6.87 -2.53
N LEU A 53 5.65 6.10 -3.58
CA LEU A 53 4.42 5.32 -3.70
C LEU A 53 4.29 4.29 -2.55
N ALA A 54 5.32 3.49 -2.29
CA ALA A 54 5.32 2.53 -1.20
C ALA A 54 5.04 3.19 0.17
N ARG A 55 5.66 4.36 0.41
CA ARG A 55 5.44 5.13 1.63
C ARG A 55 4.01 5.66 1.72
N ALA A 56 3.44 6.17 0.62
CA ALA A 56 2.06 6.64 0.61
C ALA A 56 1.07 5.50 0.91
N VAL A 57 1.27 4.32 0.30
CA VAL A 57 0.46 3.12 0.58
C VAL A 57 0.58 2.71 2.05
N SER A 58 1.79 2.71 2.61
CA SER A 58 2.03 2.40 4.03
C SER A 58 1.27 3.34 4.97
N VAL A 59 1.25 4.65 4.68
CA VAL A 59 0.48 5.64 5.45
C VAL A 59 -1.02 5.32 5.39
N VAL A 60 -1.57 5.09 4.20
CA VAL A 60 -3.00 4.79 4.03
C VAL A 60 -3.40 3.51 4.77
N ILE A 61 -2.61 2.44 4.63
CA ILE A 61 -2.86 1.17 5.34
C ILE A 61 -2.78 1.37 6.85
N SER A 62 -1.74 2.03 7.34
CA SER A 62 -1.54 2.24 8.78
C SER A 62 -2.67 3.06 9.39
N THR A 63 -3.06 4.16 8.74
CA THR A 63 -4.18 4.99 9.20
C THR A 63 -5.50 4.23 9.13
N GLY A 64 -5.77 3.49 8.05
CA GLY A 64 -6.99 2.71 7.91
C GLY A 64 -7.13 1.60 8.96
N LEU A 65 -6.05 0.88 9.24
CA LEU A 65 -6.00 -0.11 10.32
C LEU A 65 -6.24 0.55 11.69
N GLY A 66 -5.64 1.73 11.93
CA GLY A 66 -5.90 2.51 13.14
C GLY A 66 -7.38 2.89 13.31
N ILE A 67 -8.07 3.26 12.23
CA ILE A 67 -9.52 3.53 12.26
C ILE A 67 -10.32 2.27 12.64
N LEU A 68 -9.86 1.09 12.22
CA LEU A 68 -10.47 -0.20 12.55
C LEU A 68 -10.08 -0.73 13.94
N GLY A 69 -9.31 0.04 14.72
CA GLY A 69 -8.83 -0.38 16.05
C GLY A 69 -7.70 -1.41 16.01
N VAL A 70 -7.07 -1.61 14.84
CA VAL A 70 -5.95 -2.53 14.65
C VAL A 70 -4.65 -1.74 14.70
N LYS A 71 -3.72 -2.14 15.58
CA LYS A 71 -2.39 -1.53 15.66
C LYS A 71 -1.52 -1.97 14.48
N PRO A 72 -1.08 -1.07 13.58
CA PRO A 72 -0.18 -1.43 12.49
C PRO A 72 1.20 -1.82 13.03
N LEU A 73 1.81 -2.83 12.42
CA LEU A 73 3.19 -3.20 12.68
C LEU A 73 4.13 -2.51 11.69
N THR A 74 5.30 -2.10 12.18
CA THR A 74 6.37 -1.53 11.32
C THR A 74 7.13 -2.63 10.58
N GLU A 75 7.16 -3.84 11.11
CA GLU A 75 7.87 -5.01 10.58
C GLU A 75 7.06 -6.27 10.94
N MET A 76 6.92 -7.21 9.99
CA MET A 76 6.40 -8.56 10.26
C MET A 76 7.58 -9.48 10.56
N ARG A 77 7.53 -10.20 11.69
CA ARG A 77 8.52 -11.19 12.12
C ARG A 77 7.91 -12.57 12.21
#